data_AF-A0A7V2JGX1-F1
#
_entry.id   AF-A0A7V2JGX1-F1
#
_cell.length_a   1.000
_cell.length_b   1.000
_cell.length_c   1.000
_cell.angle_alpha   90.00
_cell.angle_beta   90.00
_cell.angle_gamma   90.00
#
_symmetry.space_group_name_H-M   'P 1'
#
loop_
_entity.id
_entity.type
_entity.pdbx_description
1 polymer ?
#
loop_
_entity_poly.entity_id
_entity_poly.type
_entity_poly.pdbx_seq_one_letter_code
_entity_poly.pdbx_strand_id
1 'polypeptide(L)'
;MTRGSIDDRAASAAKTQPRSLMSEVKNNDLLLALDIGNTYIHLGLFEGEDLIIRRKLSSLQTRTPDEAGILVKLLCQDSGVDPKDLRGVGIASVAPWTGQVYAEMSLSYLGHRPFFVHGELPGFDNRYRNPKAVGADRVSNAVAGYELVKGPLLVLDFGTAITFDVINRDGAYLGGVIMPGLENSARML
;
A
#
# COMPACT_ATOMS: atom_id res chain seq x y z
N MET A 1 58.14 4.67 23.86
CA MET A 1 57.41 5.54 22.93
C MET A 1 56.76 4.63 21.88
N THR A 2 55.62 4.02 22.19
CA THR A 2 54.23 4.47 21.92
C THR A 2 53.74 4.24 20.49
N ARG A 3 52.72 3.36 20.40
CA ARG A 3 51.57 3.32 19.48
C ARG A 3 51.85 2.87 18.04
N GLY A 4 51.01 2.07 17.39
CA GLY A 4 49.68 1.59 17.74
C GLY A 4 49.26 0.46 16.79
N SER A 5 48.63 -0.57 17.36
CA SER A 5 47.89 -1.61 16.67
C SER A 5 46.66 -1.01 15.98
N ILE A 6 46.36 -1.58 14.82
CA ILE A 6 45.25 -1.30 13.93
C ILE A 6 43.93 -1.43 14.70
N ASP A 7 43.19 -0.32 14.76
CA ASP A 7 41.86 -0.18 15.36
C ASP A 7 40.82 -0.85 14.44
N ASP A 8 40.17 -1.89 14.96
CA ASP A 8 38.85 -2.35 14.56
C ASP A 8 37.84 -1.20 14.72
N ARG A 9 37.41 -0.61 13.60
CA ARG A 9 36.29 0.34 13.55
C ARG A 9 35.19 -0.16 12.63
N ALA A 10 34.42 -1.12 13.13
CA ALA A 10 33.05 -1.36 12.68
C ALA A 10 32.23 -2.08 13.75
N ALA A 11 32.12 -1.50 14.95
CA ALA A 11 31.06 -1.84 15.90
C ALA A 11 30.88 -0.77 16.99
N SER A 12 29.64 -0.35 17.19
CA SER A 12 29.08 0.18 18.45
C SER A 12 29.39 1.64 18.87
N ALA A 13 28.36 2.48 18.75
CA ALA A 13 27.94 3.46 19.78
C ALA A 13 26.46 3.79 19.51
N ALA A 14 25.51 3.16 20.22
CA ALA A 14 24.89 3.56 21.50
C ALA A 14 23.77 4.63 21.30
N LYS A 15 22.46 4.34 21.47
CA LYS A 15 21.68 4.22 22.75
C LYS A 15 21.96 5.43 23.67
N THR A 16 21.05 6.32 24.13
CA THR A 16 19.64 6.20 24.60
C THR A 16 19.08 7.60 24.97
N GLN A 17 17.84 7.95 24.53
CA GLN A 17 16.67 8.69 25.13
C GLN A 17 16.86 9.89 26.15
N PRO A 18 15.80 10.53 26.73
CA PRO A 18 14.38 10.77 26.36
C PRO A 18 13.96 12.27 26.51
N ARG A 19 12.78 12.67 26.01
CA ARG A 19 11.98 13.71 26.68
C ARG A 19 10.48 13.63 26.35
N SER A 20 9.72 13.43 27.42
CA SER A 20 8.27 13.38 27.52
C SER A 20 7.63 14.77 27.52
N LEU A 21 6.29 14.77 27.44
CA LEU A 21 5.32 15.85 27.65
C LEU A 21 4.84 16.61 26.41
N MET A 22 4.12 15.91 25.54
CA MET A 22 2.79 16.38 25.15
C MET A 22 1.77 15.34 25.61
N SER A 23 0.87 15.80 26.47
CA SER A 23 -0.24 15.06 27.06
C SER A 23 -1.24 14.62 25.99
N GLU A 24 -1.66 13.36 26.07
CA GLU A 24 -2.91 12.79 25.54
C GLU A 24 -3.28 13.12 24.09
N VAL A 25 -2.74 12.33 23.17
CA VAL A 25 -3.49 11.95 21.97
C VAL A 25 -3.38 10.44 21.81
N LYS A 26 -4.43 9.70 22.23
CA LYS A 26 -4.62 8.32 21.76
C LYS A 26 -5.06 8.42 20.29
N ASN A 27 -4.11 8.57 19.36
CA ASN A 27 -4.38 8.44 17.94
C ASN A 27 -4.27 6.96 17.54
N ASN A 28 -5.27 6.16 17.91
CA ASN A 28 -5.47 4.83 17.31
C ASN A 28 -6.24 5.00 15.99
N ASP A 29 -5.64 5.67 15.02
CA ASP A 29 -6.20 5.72 13.66
C ASP A 29 -5.75 4.48 12.89
N LEU A 30 -6.30 3.33 13.31
CA LEU A 30 -6.04 2.05 12.65
C LEU A 30 -6.79 2.00 11.32
N LEU A 31 -6.03 1.90 10.23
CA LEU A 31 -6.55 1.84 8.88
C LEU A 31 -6.18 0.52 8.22
N LEU A 32 -7.14 -0.06 7.49
CA LEU A 32 -6.91 -1.21 6.64
C LEU A 32 -6.76 -0.76 5.19
N ALA A 33 -5.62 -1.03 4.57
CA ALA A 33 -5.39 -0.82 3.14
C ALA A 33 -5.42 -2.17 2.42
N LEU A 34 -6.15 -2.23 1.31
CA LEU A 34 -6.20 -3.38 0.41
C LEU A 34 -5.74 -2.95 -0.98
N ASP A 35 -4.68 -3.58 -1.47
CA ASP A 35 -4.26 -3.50 -2.86
C ASP A 35 -4.65 -4.82 -3.56
N ILE A 36 -5.66 -4.74 -4.42
CA ILE A 36 -6.34 -5.86 -5.05
C ILE A 36 -5.89 -5.93 -6.52
N GLY A 37 -4.87 -6.77 -6.74
CA GLY A 37 -4.40 -7.15 -8.06
C GLY A 37 -5.11 -8.38 -8.63
N ASN A 38 -4.77 -8.70 -9.88
CA ASN A 38 -5.28 -9.88 -10.58
C ASN A 38 -4.71 -11.20 -10.02
N THR A 39 -3.47 -11.20 -9.53
CA THR A 39 -2.81 -12.39 -8.98
C THR A 39 -2.92 -12.45 -7.46
N TYR A 40 -2.72 -11.31 -6.80
CA TYR A 40 -2.64 -11.24 -5.35
C TYR A 40 -3.40 -10.05 -4.79
N ILE A 41 -3.80 -10.19 -3.53
CA ILE A 41 -4.35 -9.13 -2.71
C ILE A 41 -3.35 -8.87 -1.59
N HIS A 42 -2.83 -7.67 -1.53
CA HIS A 42 -1.99 -7.20 -0.45
C HIS A 42 -2.85 -6.49 0.59
N LEU A 43 -2.68 -6.90 1.85
CA LEU A 43 -3.35 -6.32 2.99
C LEU A 43 -2.31 -5.61 3.86
N GLY A 44 -2.56 -4.35 4.18
CA GLY A 44 -1.76 -3.55 5.11
C GLY A 44 -2.62 -3.02 6.24
N LEU A 45 -2.20 -3.21 7.49
CA LEU A 45 -2.75 -2.46 8.63
C LEU A 45 -1.78 -1.35 8.98
N PHE A 46 -2.32 -0.14 9.11
CA PHE A 46 -1.57 1.06 9.44
C PHE A 46 -2.04 1.62 10.76
N GLU A 47 -1.11 2.06 11.60
CA GLU A 47 -1.37 2.90 12.77
C GLU A 47 -0.75 4.28 12.48
N GLY A 48 -1.59 5.25 12.13
CA GLY A 48 -1.09 6.51 11.56
C GLY A 48 -0.35 6.27 10.24
N GLU A 49 0.93 6.64 10.18
CA GLU A 49 1.79 6.45 9.00
C GLU A 49 2.54 5.11 9.02
N ASP A 50 2.52 4.39 10.15
CA ASP A 50 3.32 3.18 10.33
C ASP A 50 2.57 1.94 9.83
N LEU A 51 3.17 1.23 8.88
CA LEU A 51 2.70 -0.10 8.46
C LEU A 51 3.05 -1.11 9.55
N ILE A 52 2.08 -1.41 10.41
CA ILE A 52 2.27 -2.38 11.50
C ILE A 52 2.30 -3.81 10.95
N ILE A 53 1.48 -4.11 9.93
CA ILE A 53 1.24 -5.49 9.49
C ILE A 53 1.02 -5.56 8.00
N ARG A 54 1.69 -6.52 7.36
CA ARG A 54 1.50 -6.86 5.95
C ARG A 54 1.11 -8.32 5.79
N ARG A 55 0.09 -8.58 4.99
CA ARG A 55 -0.34 -9.93 4.58
C ARG A 55 -0.56 -9.98 3.07
N LYS A 56 -0.59 -11.20 2.53
CA LYS A 56 -0.76 -11.45 1.11
C LYS A 56 -1.69 -12.63 0.92
N LEU A 57 -2.70 -12.47 0.07
CA LEU A 57 -3.69 -13.48 -0.27
C LEU A 57 -3.71 -13.69 -1.79
N SER A 58 -4.06 -14.89 -2.24
CA SER A 58 -4.37 -15.10 -3.65
C SER A 58 -5.65 -14.35 -4.03
N SER A 59 -5.65 -13.71 -5.19
CA SER A 59 -6.84 -13.09 -5.77
C SER A 59 -7.70 -14.18 -6.41
N LEU A 60 -8.70 -14.66 -5.68
CA LEU A 60 -9.62 -15.69 -6.15
C LEU A 60 -10.91 -15.05 -6.62
N GLN A 61 -11.24 -15.20 -7.90
CA GLN A 61 -12.47 -14.64 -8.48
C GLN A 61 -13.75 -15.29 -7.93
N THR A 62 -13.64 -16.52 -7.42
CA THR A 62 -14.76 -17.26 -6.83
C THR A 62 -14.97 -16.96 -5.35
N ARG A 63 -14.11 -16.14 -4.73
CA ARG A 63 -14.20 -15.87 -3.29
C ARG A 63 -15.44 -15.02 -3.00
N THR A 64 -16.22 -15.44 -2.02
CA THR A 64 -17.41 -14.69 -1.59
C THR A 64 -17.08 -13.59 -0.58
N PRO A 65 -17.94 -12.59 -0.38
CA PRO A 65 -17.77 -11.58 0.66
C PRO A 65 -17.65 -12.19 2.07
N ASP A 66 -18.38 -13.27 2.34
CA ASP A 66 -18.35 -13.98 3.62
C ASP A 66 -16.99 -14.66 3.88
N GLU A 67 -16.48 -15.38 2.88
CA GLU A 67 -15.14 -15.99 2.95
C GLU A 67 -14.07 -14.92 3.13
N ALA A 68 -14.16 -13.82 2.38
CA ALA A 68 -13.25 -12.69 2.51
C ALA A 68 -13.34 -12.07 3.92
N GLY A 69 -14.54 -11.92 4.47
CA GLY A 69 -14.77 -11.32 5.78
C GLY A 69 -14.22 -12.16 6.92
N ILE A 70 -14.47 -13.46 6.90
CA ILE A 70 -13.89 -14.40 7.86
C ILE A 70 -12.35 -14.36 7.78
N LEU A 71 -11.80 -14.41 6.58
CA LEU A 71 -10.35 -14.42 6.37
C LEU A 71 -9.69 -13.12 6.84
N VAL A 72 -10.23 -11.96 6.48
CA VAL A 72 -9.69 -10.65 6.88
C VAL A 72 -9.80 -10.45 8.40
N LYS A 73 -10.92 -10.84 9.02
CA LYS A 73 -11.07 -10.80 10.48
C LYS A 73 -10.03 -11.67 11.17
N LEU A 74 -9.85 -12.91 10.70
CA LEU A 74 -8.84 -13.81 11.24
C LEU A 74 -7.44 -13.22 11.13
N LEU A 75 -7.10 -12.60 10.00
CA LEU A 75 -5.80 -11.95 9.80
C LEU A 75 -5.59 -10.75 10.71
N CYS A 76 -6.63 -9.97 11.01
CA CYS A 76 -6.56 -8.87 11.99
C CYS A 76 -6.38 -9.40 13.41
N GLN A 77 -7.07 -10.49 13.76
CA GLN A 77 -6.98 -11.10 15.09
C GLN A 77 -5.63 -11.77 15.34
N ASP A 78 -5.11 -12.54 14.37
CA ASP A 78 -3.74 -13.11 14.37
C ASP A 78 -2.67 -12.02 14.58
N SER A 79 -3.03 -10.83 14.15
CA SER A 79 -2.24 -9.61 14.18
C SER A 79 -2.39 -8.80 15.46
N GLY A 80 -3.19 -9.26 16.42
CA GLY A 80 -3.43 -8.57 17.69
C GLY A 80 -4.36 -7.36 17.59
N VAL A 81 -5.05 -7.18 16.46
CA VAL A 81 -5.97 -6.07 16.20
C VAL A 81 -7.41 -6.59 16.23
N ASP A 82 -8.27 -6.01 17.07
CA ASP A 82 -9.72 -6.25 16.96
C ASP A 82 -10.22 -5.50 15.70
N PRO A 83 -10.87 -6.18 14.74
CA PRO A 83 -11.49 -5.52 13.59
C PRO A 83 -12.39 -4.33 13.93
N LYS A 84 -12.95 -4.29 15.15
CA LYS A 84 -13.77 -3.16 15.64
C LYS A 84 -12.98 -1.89 15.92
N ASP A 85 -11.67 -1.99 16.12
CA ASP A 85 -10.79 -0.85 16.37
C ASP A 85 -10.39 -0.13 15.07
N LEU A 86 -10.70 -0.72 13.91
CA LEU A 86 -10.53 -0.07 12.62
C LEU A 86 -11.34 1.23 12.56
N ARG A 87 -10.76 2.24 11.91
CA ARG A 87 -11.38 3.55 11.69
C ARG A 87 -11.78 3.75 10.23
N GLY A 88 -11.19 2.97 9.33
CA GLY A 88 -11.50 3.04 7.91
C GLY A 88 -10.82 1.94 7.10
N VAL A 89 -11.28 1.79 5.87
CA VAL A 89 -10.75 0.84 4.89
C VAL A 89 -10.49 1.59 3.58
N GLY A 90 -9.27 1.50 3.06
CA GLY A 90 -8.88 1.99 1.73
C GLY A 90 -8.69 0.83 0.77
N ILE A 91 -9.18 0.94 -0.46
CA ILE A 91 -9.08 -0.09 -1.49
C ILE A 91 -8.50 0.52 -2.77
N ALA A 92 -7.35 0.02 -3.21
CA ALA A 92 -6.87 0.13 -4.58
C ALA A 92 -7.19 -1.18 -5.29
N SER A 93 -7.89 -1.14 -6.44
CA SER A 93 -8.20 -2.36 -7.17
C SER A 93 -8.10 -2.18 -8.67
N VAL A 94 -7.43 -3.13 -9.32
CA VAL A 94 -7.41 -3.29 -10.78
C VAL A 94 -8.22 -4.50 -11.24
N ALA A 95 -8.87 -5.20 -10.31
CA ALA A 95 -9.73 -6.36 -10.55
C ALA A 95 -11.15 -6.05 -10.07
N PRO A 96 -12.03 -5.44 -10.91
CA PRO A 96 -13.29 -4.83 -10.48
C PRO A 96 -14.22 -5.76 -9.69
N TRP A 97 -14.39 -7.00 -10.15
CA TRP A 97 -15.25 -8.00 -9.49
C TRP A 97 -14.75 -8.33 -8.08
N THR A 98 -13.44 -8.59 -7.95
CA THR A 98 -12.80 -8.83 -6.66
C THR A 98 -12.88 -7.58 -5.77
N GLY A 99 -12.70 -6.39 -6.33
CA GLY A 99 -12.89 -5.12 -5.62
C GLY A 99 -14.28 -4.99 -4.98
N GLN A 100 -15.34 -5.38 -5.70
CA GLN A 100 -16.71 -5.36 -5.17
C GLN A 100 -16.91 -6.36 -4.02
N VAL A 101 -16.37 -7.56 -4.13
CA VAL A 101 -16.41 -8.57 -3.06
C VAL A 101 -15.80 -8.00 -1.77
N TYR A 102 -14.64 -7.35 -1.86
CA TYR A 102 -13.98 -6.77 -0.69
C TYR A 102 -14.66 -5.49 -0.19
N ALA A 103 -15.41 -4.78 -1.04
CA ALA A 103 -16.22 -3.66 -0.61
C ALA A 103 -17.43 -4.08 0.22
N GLU A 104 -18.13 -5.12 -0.24
CA GLU A 104 -19.24 -5.72 0.51
C GLU A 104 -18.74 -6.32 1.82
N MET A 105 -17.60 -7.02 1.79
CA MET A 105 -16.93 -7.50 2.99
C MET A 105 -16.62 -6.36 3.97
N SER A 106 -16.01 -5.27 3.50
CA SER A 106 -15.68 -4.12 4.34
C SER A 106 -16.92 -3.57 5.06
N LEU A 107 -18.05 -3.46 4.34
CA LEU A 107 -19.28 -2.95 4.92
C LEU A 107 -19.92 -3.95 5.90
N SER A 108 -20.09 -5.20 5.50
CA SER A 108 -20.85 -6.21 6.25
C SER A 108 -20.07 -6.80 7.42
N TYR A 109 -18.74 -6.90 7.31
CA TYR A 109 -17.89 -7.56 8.30
C TYR A 109 -17.11 -6.58 9.16
N LEU A 110 -16.65 -5.46 8.58
CA LEU A 110 -15.84 -4.46 9.30
C LEU A 110 -16.66 -3.23 9.68
N GLY A 111 -17.85 -3.03 9.11
CA GLY A 111 -18.70 -1.87 9.41
C GLY A 111 -18.25 -0.58 8.73
N HIS A 112 -17.33 -0.65 7.76
CA HIS A 112 -16.78 0.51 7.07
C HIS A 112 -17.16 0.51 5.60
N ARG A 113 -17.68 1.64 5.10
CA ARG A 113 -17.71 1.89 3.66
C ARG A 113 -16.28 2.17 3.19
N PRO A 114 -15.73 1.38 2.25
CA PRO A 114 -14.36 1.59 1.83
C PRO A 114 -14.22 2.86 1.00
N PHE A 115 -13.08 3.52 1.15
CA PHE A 115 -12.62 4.54 0.23
C PHE A 115 -11.88 3.87 -0.95
N PHE A 116 -12.28 4.16 -2.17
CA PHE A 116 -11.64 3.62 -3.36
C PHE A 116 -10.63 4.60 -3.95
N VAL A 117 -9.44 4.10 -4.27
CA VAL A 117 -8.45 4.84 -5.05
C VAL A 117 -8.86 4.84 -6.52
N HIS A 118 -8.82 6.01 -7.16
CA HIS A 118 -9.12 6.16 -8.58
C HIS A 118 -8.30 7.31 -9.21
N GLY A 119 -8.25 7.36 -10.54
CA GLY A 119 -7.42 8.34 -11.26
C GLY A 119 -7.91 9.80 -11.22
N GLU A 120 -8.97 10.11 -10.49
CA GLU A 120 -9.55 11.47 -10.37
C GLU A 120 -9.64 11.91 -8.91
N LEU A 121 -8.77 11.37 -8.06
CA LEU A 121 -8.74 11.72 -6.65
C LEU A 121 -8.45 13.22 -6.45
N PRO A 122 -9.16 13.90 -5.53
CA PRO A 122 -8.81 15.25 -5.15
C PRO A 122 -7.34 15.35 -4.71
N GLY A 123 -6.62 16.34 -5.21
CA GLY A 123 -5.19 16.53 -4.92
C GLY A 123 -4.23 15.69 -5.79
N PHE A 124 -4.73 14.79 -6.64
CA PHE A 124 -3.93 14.06 -7.62
C PHE A 124 -4.10 14.66 -9.02
N ASP A 125 -3.11 15.44 -9.48
CA ASP A 125 -3.11 16.03 -10.83
C ASP A 125 -2.76 14.95 -11.88
N ASN A 126 -3.79 14.24 -12.34
CA ASN A 126 -3.67 13.23 -13.38
C ASN A 126 -3.83 13.83 -14.78
N ARG A 127 -2.72 14.01 -15.49
CA ARG A 127 -2.69 14.56 -16.87
C ARG A 127 -2.73 13.50 -17.95
N TYR A 128 -3.05 12.25 -17.60
CA TYR A 128 -3.24 11.21 -18.60
C TYR A 128 -4.47 11.51 -19.46
N ARG A 129 -4.44 11.12 -20.75
CA ARG A 129 -5.52 11.44 -21.71
C ARG A 129 -6.91 11.05 -21.19
N ASN A 130 -6.99 9.91 -20.52
CA ASN A 130 -8.19 9.46 -19.82
C ASN A 130 -7.82 9.14 -18.37
N PRO A 131 -8.02 10.06 -17.42
CA PRO A 131 -7.64 9.85 -16.02
C PRO A 131 -8.26 8.59 -15.40
N LYS A 132 -9.52 8.27 -15.77
CA LYS A 132 -10.24 7.08 -15.30
C LYS A 132 -9.64 5.76 -15.76
N ALA A 133 -8.82 5.77 -16.81
CA ALA A 133 -8.18 4.56 -17.34
C ALA A 133 -6.89 4.20 -16.59
N VAL A 134 -6.40 5.07 -15.69
CA VAL A 134 -5.22 4.78 -14.88
C VAL A 134 -5.61 3.81 -13.77
N GLY A 135 -4.87 2.69 -13.65
CA GLY A 135 -5.08 1.70 -12.61
C GLY A 135 -4.90 2.29 -11.21
N ALA A 136 -5.71 1.84 -10.26
CA ALA A 136 -5.68 2.33 -8.88
C ALA A 136 -4.33 2.05 -8.17
N ASP A 137 -3.65 0.97 -8.56
CA ASP A 137 -2.28 0.64 -8.16
C ASP A 137 -1.30 1.74 -8.60
N ARG A 138 -1.34 2.15 -9.87
CA ARG A 138 -0.49 3.21 -10.43
C ARG A 138 -0.76 4.56 -9.78
N VAL A 139 -2.03 4.87 -9.48
CA VAL A 139 -2.38 6.07 -8.72
C VAL A 139 -1.76 6.02 -7.32
N SER A 140 -1.93 4.91 -6.60
CA SER A 140 -1.36 4.73 -5.25
C SER A 140 0.16 4.88 -5.25
N ASN A 141 0.83 4.25 -6.21
CA ASN A 141 2.27 4.30 -6.40
C ASN A 141 2.76 5.73 -6.72
N ALA A 142 2.05 6.46 -7.58
CA ALA A 142 2.39 7.84 -7.93
C ALA A 142 2.25 8.79 -6.73
N VAL A 143 1.14 8.67 -5.98
CA VAL A 143 0.91 9.47 -4.77
C VAL A 143 1.97 9.15 -3.71
N ALA A 144 2.15 7.88 -3.37
CA ALA A 144 3.13 7.46 -2.36
C ALA A 144 4.56 7.85 -2.76
N GLY A 145 4.95 7.62 -4.02
CA GLY A 145 6.27 7.98 -4.53
C GLY A 145 6.54 9.47 -4.48
N TYR A 146 5.55 10.30 -4.86
CA TYR A 146 5.70 11.75 -4.77
C TYR A 146 5.77 12.24 -3.31
N GLU A 147 5.00 11.65 -2.40
CA GLU A 147 5.08 11.98 -0.97
C GLU A 147 6.46 11.66 -0.38
N LEU A 148 7.10 10.57 -0.81
CA LEU A 148 8.44 10.18 -0.35
C LEU A 148 9.56 11.06 -0.91
N VAL A 149 9.45 11.50 -2.16
CA VAL A 149 10.55 12.19 -2.88
C VAL A 149 10.36 13.71 -2.93
N LYS A 150 9.12 14.19 -2.98
CA LYS A 150 8.74 15.61 -3.15
C LYS A 150 9.44 16.29 -4.33
N GLY A 151 9.52 15.59 -5.46
CA GLY A 151 10.20 16.04 -6.67
C GLY A 151 9.87 15.17 -7.89
N PRO A 152 10.44 15.43 -9.08
CA PRO A 152 10.20 14.63 -10.26
C PRO A 152 10.74 13.21 -10.09
N LEU A 153 9.93 12.20 -10.44
CA LEU A 153 10.30 10.81 -10.26
C LEU A 153 9.74 9.90 -11.36
N LEU A 154 10.39 8.75 -11.50
CA LEU A 154 9.94 7.62 -12.30
C LEU A 154 9.68 6.47 -11.33
N VAL A 155 8.43 6.01 -11.22
CA VAL A 155 8.08 4.85 -10.40
C VAL A 155 8.09 3.60 -11.26
N LEU A 156 8.79 2.57 -10.81
CA LEU A 156 8.85 1.26 -11.47
C LEU A 156 8.18 0.23 -10.57
N ASP A 157 7.14 -0.42 -11.07
CA ASP A 157 6.48 -1.54 -10.38
C ASP A 157 6.74 -2.85 -11.13
N PHE A 158 7.18 -3.88 -10.42
CA PHE A 158 7.49 -5.21 -10.95
C PHE A 158 6.45 -6.22 -10.49
N GLY A 159 5.21 -6.03 -10.95
CA GLY A 159 4.10 -6.93 -10.68
C GLY A 159 3.83 -7.93 -11.81
N THR A 160 2.56 -8.34 -11.92
CA THR A 160 2.05 -9.16 -13.04
C THR A 160 2.34 -8.52 -14.40
N ALA A 161 2.37 -7.18 -14.43
CA ALA A 161 2.93 -6.36 -15.48
C ALA A 161 4.04 -5.48 -14.89
N ILE A 162 4.99 -5.05 -15.71
CA ILE A 162 5.96 -4.04 -15.33
C ILE A 162 5.42 -2.68 -15.74
N THR A 163 5.32 -1.73 -14.80
CA THR A 163 4.88 -0.36 -15.10
C THR A 163 6.00 0.63 -14.87
N PHE A 164 5.99 1.70 -15.66
CA PHE A 164 6.86 2.86 -15.52
C PHE A 164 5.97 4.08 -15.49
N ASP A 165 5.92 4.80 -14.38
CA ASP A 165 5.05 5.95 -14.17
C ASP A 165 5.87 7.23 -13.98
N VAL A 166 5.61 8.24 -14.80
CA VAL A 166 6.32 9.52 -14.78
C VAL A 166 5.52 10.54 -14.01
N ILE A 167 6.13 11.08 -12.96
CA ILE A 167 5.59 12.18 -12.16
C ILE A 167 6.53 13.38 -12.30
N ASN A 168 5.97 14.55 -12.62
CA ASN A 168 6.75 15.77 -12.80
C ASN A 168 7.10 16.45 -11.46
N ARG A 169 7.82 17.58 -11.52
CA ARG A 169 8.23 18.33 -10.32
C ARG A 169 7.07 18.85 -9.48
N ASP A 170 5.92 19.09 -10.10
CA ASP A 170 4.73 19.63 -9.42
C ASP A 170 3.85 18.53 -8.82
N GLY A 171 4.25 17.25 -8.94
CA GLY A 171 3.46 16.09 -8.51
C GLY A 171 2.42 15.63 -9.51
N ALA A 172 2.42 16.19 -10.73
CA ALA A 172 1.49 15.79 -11.77
C ALA A 172 1.89 14.45 -12.39
N TYR A 173 0.94 13.53 -12.46
CA TYR A 173 1.09 12.25 -13.12
C TYR A 173 0.94 12.44 -14.63
N LEU A 174 2.02 12.18 -15.37
CA LEU A 174 2.07 12.40 -16.83
C LEU A 174 1.69 11.16 -17.64
N GLY A 175 1.55 10.00 -16.98
CA GLY A 175 1.39 8.72 -17.65
C GLY A 175 2.65 7.87 -17.57
N GLY A 176 2.75 6.92 -18.50
CA GLY A 176 3.76 5.87 -18.38
C GLY A 176 3.64 4.79 -19.43
N VAL A 177 4.45 3.75 -19.29
CA VAL A 177 4.40 2.55 -20.14
C VAL A 177 4.10 1.31 -19.30
N ILE A 178 3.43 0.34 -19.91
CA ILE A 178 3.13 -0.97 -19.32
C ILE A 178 3.76 -2.02 -20.21
N MET A 179 4.49 -2.96 -19.62
CA MET A 179 5.13 -4.07 -20.29
C MET A 179 4.71 -5.40 -19.64
N PRO A 180 4.82 -6.53 -20.36
CA PRO A 180 4.61 -7.85 -19.75
C PRO A 180 5.51 -8.06 -18.52
N GLY A 181 4.96 -8.67 -17.47
CA GLY A 181 5.70 -9.05 -16.26
C GLY A 181 6.72 -10.15 -16.55
N LEU A 182 7.77 -10.22 -15.73
CA LEU A 182 8.87 -11.19 -15.88
C LEU A 182 8.36 -12.64 -15.96
N GLU A 183 7.40 -13.01 -15.11
CA GLU A 183 6.81 -14.36 -15.10
C GLU A 183 6.02 -14.65 -16.39
N ASN A 184 5.24 -13.67 -16.87
CA ASN A 184 4.48 -13.81 -18.11
C ASN A 184 5.41 -13.90 -19.33
N SER A 185 6.48 -13.09 -19.36
CA SER A 185 7.51 -13.17 -20.39
C SER A 185 8.22 -14.51 -20.38
N ALA A 186 8.60 -15.04 -19.21
CA ALA A 186 9.25 -16.33 -19.10
C ALA A 186 8.38 -17.51 -19.58
N ARG A 187 7.05 -17.42 -19.39
CA ARG A 187 6.09 -18.44 -19.88
C ARG A 187 5.85 -18.42 -21.39
N MET A 188 6.24 -17.34 -22.07
CA MET A 188 6.06 -17.15 -23.52
C MET A 188 7.28 -17.59 -24.34
N LEU A 189 8.41 -17.87 -23.68
CA LEU A 189 9.63 -18.42 -24.27
C LEU A 189 9.58 -19.95 -24.27
#